data_AF-A0A849ZZ27-F1
#
_entry.id   AF-A0A849ZZ27-F1
#
_cell.length_a   1.000
_cell.length_b   1.000
_cell.length_c   1.000
_cell.angle_alpha   90.00
_cell.angle_beta   90.00
_cell.angle_gamma   90.00
#
_symmetry.space_group_name_H-M   'P 1'
#
loop_
_entity.id
_entity.type
_entity.pdbx_description
1 polymer ?
#
loop_
_entity_poly.entity_id
_entity_poly.type
_entity_poly.pdbx_seq_one_letter_code
_entity_poly.pdbx_strand_id
1 'polypeptide(L)'
;MANHIGILTAGGDSPGLNAAIRGIGKAALRRHEMRVTGFRDGFRGLMENRTANLDSDLLSGILTVGGTILGTSRDKPNRMPIGGQLLDMTDAMVDNYHRHHLDALICLGGGGTQKNALLLAQKGLNIVTLPKTIDNDVAMTDVTFGFDTALGIATEAIDRLHSTAHSHHRIIVVEVMGHRVGWLALGAGIAGGADVILIPEIPYDVEIVAEAIRRRSRHGRRFSIVAVAEGTNRILSGGCAVGHLARQMQGRTPGSISVVRPLRSGVITDFELCEAMLRYFLRKAQHSRFAVRPRLVVGAPGCITPVEKRALYNSAHRAGARQVFLVPEATAAAMGSGLPVAEPVASMICDIGGGTTEVAVISLGDMVASQSLRVGGDAMDQAIVDYLRRRYSLRIGLPTAERLRIDIGSARVLEEELVDEVRGVDVISGLPRRATITSEEVREALGEPLEQIIEAIKTTIDGCTPDLASDLFDCGVVLSGGGALVRGMERFVADRTGLPTRVAADPLSAVARGTLICLENFEQWRGMLESSDDAV
;
A
#
# COMPACT_ATOMS: atom_id res chain seq x y z
N MET A 1 45.04 9.21 -14.36
CA MET A 1 44.35 8.64 -13.19
C MET A 1 43.69 7.35 -13.67
N ALA A 2 43.87 6.24 -12.95
CA ALA A 2 43.20 5.00 -13.33
C ALA A 2 41.70 5.17 -13.06
N ASN A 3 40.86 4.92 -14.08
CA ASN A 3 39.42 5.11 -13.95
C ASN A 3 38.86 4.16 -12.88
N HIS A 4 37.88 4.62 -12.11
CA HIS A 4 37.30 3.87 -11.00
C HIS A 4 35.78 3.77 -11.15
N ILE A 5 35.28 2.54 -11.19
CA ILE A 5 33.85 2.27 -11.31
C ILE A 5 33.26 1.63 -10.05
N GLY A 6 32.01 1.99 -9.77
CA GLY A 6 31.17 1.37 -8.76
C GLY A 6 30.26 0.31 -9.38
N ILE A 7 29.93 -0.75 -8.65
CA ILE A 7 28.92 -1.75 -9.05
C ILE A 7 27.96 -2.00 -7.88
N LEU A 8 26.66 -2.05 -8.15
CA LEU A 8 25.66 -2.48 -7.17
C LEU A 8 24.61 -3.39 -7.78
N THR A 9 23.99 -4.23 -6.95
CA THR A 9 22.84 -5.07 -7.31
C THR A 9 21.61 -4.68 -6.49
N ALA A 10 20.51 -4.33 -7.15
CA ALA A 10 19.29 -3.87 -6.50
C ALA A 10 18.02 -4.54 -7.08
N GLY A 11 17.00 -4.70 -6.25
CA GLY A 11 15.72 -5.30 -6.64
C GLY A 11 15.55 -6.76 -6.19
N GLY A 12 14.74 -7.52 -6.92
CA GLY A 12 14.63 -8.98 -6.74
C GLY A 12 15.85 -9.71 -7.33
N ASP A 13 16.16 -10.89 -6.82
CA ASP A 13 17.22 -11.74 -7.35
C ASP A 13 16.83 -12.37 -8.69
N SER A 14 17.83 -12.73 -9.49
CA SER A 14 17.64 -13.53 -10.70
C SER A 14 18.96 -14.21 -11.08
N PRO A 15 18.90 -15.29 -11.88
CA PRO A 15 20.09 -15.89 -12.45
C PRO A 15 20.94 -14.88 -13.23
N GLY A 16 22.26 -15.07 -13.22
CA GLY A 16 23.20 -14.27 -14.02
C GLY A 16 23.76 -13.01 -13.34
N LEU A 17 23.31 -12.66 -12.13
CA LEU A 17 23.86 -11.51 -11.38
C LEU A 17 25.38 -11.61 -11.15
N ASN A 18 25.85 -12.73 -10.57
CA ASN A 18 27.28 -12.95 -10.36
C ASN A 18 28.06 -13.06 -11.69
N ALA A 19 27.43 -13.55 -12.75
CA ALA A 19 28.03 -13.57 -14.08
C ALA A 19 28.23 -12.16 -14.65
N ALA A 20 27.25 -11.27 -14.48
CA ALA A 20 27.35 -9.86 -14.85
C ALA A 20 28.43 -9.13 -14.05
N ILE A 21 28.44 -9.28 -12.70
CA ILE A 21 29.48 -8.71 -11.84
C ILE A 21 30.87 -9.18 -12.28
N ARG A 22 31.04 -10.48 -12.53
CA ARG A 22 32.30 -11.06 -13.01
C ARG A 22 32.71 -10.53 -14.37
N GLY A 23 31.76 -10.45 -15.32
CA GLY A 23 32.01 -9.97 -16.68
C GLY A 23 32.52 -8.53 -16.67
N ILE A 24 31.80 -7.66 -15.97
CA ILE A 24 32.17 -6.24 -15.80
C ILE A 24 33.50 -6.13 -15.06
N GLY A 25 33.63 -6.76 -13.89
CA GLY A 25 34.82 -6.64 -13.05
C GLY A 25 36.08 -7.16 -13.74
N LYS A 26 36.03 -8.32 -14.41
CA LYS A 26 37.20 -8.85 -15.14
C LYS A 26 37.57 -8.01 -16.36
N ALA A 27 36.59 -7.45 -17.08
CA ALA A 27 36.87 -6.55 -18.20
C ALA A 27 37.52 -5.26 -17.71
N ALA A 28 36.97 -4.64 -16.67
CA ALA A 28 37.48 -3.42 -16.05
C ALA A 28 38.92 -3.61 -15.55
N LEU A 29 39.18 -4.66 -14.77
CA LEU A 29 40.51 -4.93 -14.20
C LEU A 29 41.55 -5.31 -15.26
N ARG A 30 41.22 -6.19 -16.21
CA ARG A 30 42.22 -6.80 -17.12
C ARG A 30 42.41 -6.06 -18.43
N ARG A 31 41.38 -5.40 -18.95
CA ARG A 31 41.44 -4.75 -20.28
C ARG A 31 41.60 -3.24 -20.18
N HIS A 32 41.10 -2.64 -19.10
CA HIS A 32 41.04 -1.19 -18.95
C HIS A 32 41.79 -0.68 -17.71
N GLU A 33 42.44 -1.58 -16.96
CA GLU A 33 43.23 -1.25 -15.76
C GLU A 33 42.46 -0.38 -14.74
N MET A 34 41.13 -0.57 -14.68
CA MET A 34 40.23 0.21 -13.84
C MET A 34 40.12 -0.40 -12.45
N ARG A 35 39.95 0.45 -11.44
CA ARG A 35 39.56 0.00 -10.10
C ARG A 35 38.06 -0.31 -10.07
N VAL A 36 37.65 -1.29 -9.27
CA VAL A 36 36.23 -1.70 -9.15
C VAL A 36 35.83 -1.82 -7.69
N THR A 37 34.85 -1.00 -7.28
CA THR A 37 34.24 -1.10 -5.94
C THR A 37 32.82 -1.64 -6.06
N GLY A 38 32.51 -2.71 -5.34
CA GLY A 38 31.14 -3.19 -5.14
C GLY A 38 30.48 -2.50 -3.94
N PHE A 39 29.21 -2.13 -4.05
CA PHE A 39 28.41 -1.66 -2.92
C PHE A 39 27.44 -2.76 -2.49
N ARG A 40 27.43 -3.05 -1.18
CA ARG A 40 26.62 -4.14 -0.63
C ARG A 40 25.15 -3.74 -0.50
N ASP A 41 24.24 -4.69 -0.69
CA ASP A 41 22.79 -4.50 -0.52
C ASP A 41 22.23 -3.31 -1.31
N GLY A 42 22.68 -3.14 -2.55
CA GLY A 42 22.15 -2.15 -3.49
C GLY A 42 22.35 -0.69 -3.08
N PHE A 43 21.32 0.13 -3.24
CA PHE A 43 21.39 1.56 -2.94
C PHE A 43 21.61 1.85 -1.44
N ARG A 44 21.15 0.97 -0.55
CA ARG A 44 21.41 1.10 0.88
C ARG A 44 22.90 1.09 1.19
N GLY A 45 23.69 0.15 0.66
CA GLY A 45 25.13 0.17 0.93
C GLY A 45 25.87 1.27 0.18
N LEU A 46 25.35 1.80 -0.93
CA LEU A 46 25.89 3.04 -1.49
C LEU A 46 25.72 4.20 -0.50
N MET A 47 24.58 4.32 0.16
CA MET A 47 24.30 5.35 1.16
C MET A 47 25.08 5.13 2.48
N GLU A 48 25.09 3.91 2.99
CA GLU A 48 25.79 3.54 4.24
C GLU A 48 27.30 3.34 4.02
N ASN A 49 27.77 3.55 2.80
CA ASN A 49 29.15 3.37 2.39
C ASN A 49 29.70 1.94 2.66
N ARG A 50 28.83 0.92 2.53
CA ARG A 50 29.18 -0.49 2.71
C ARG A 50 29.77 -1.06 1.43
N THR A 51 31.10 -1.09 1.37
CA THR A 51 31.85 -1.44 0.16
C THR A 51 32.48 -2.84 0.23
N ALA A 52 32.78 -3.38 -0.93
CA ALA A 52 33.59 -4.57 -1.14
C ALA A 52 34.55 -4.31 -2.31
N ASN A 53 35.84 -4.58 -2.12
CA ASN A 53 36.81 -4.49 -3.20
C ASN A 53 36.64 -5.67 -4.16
N LEU A 54 36.40 -5.41 -5.46
CA LEU A 54 36.19 -6.46 -6.45
C LEU A 54 37.49 -6.71 -7.22
N ASP A 55 38.36 -7.57 -6.68
CA ASP A 55 39.63 -7.97 -7.29
C ASP A 55 39.53 -9.26 -8.12
N SER A 56 40.63 -9.63 -8.79
CA SER A 56 40.65 -10.80 -9.68
C SER A 56 40.40 -12.12 -8.92
N ASP A 57 40.76 -12.20 -7.64
CA ASP A 57 40.65 -13.41 -6.83
C ASP A 57 39.20 -13.60 -6.38
N LEU A 58 38.59 -12.55 -5.82
CA LEU A 58 37.18 -12.55 -5.47
C LEU A 58 36.31 -12.88 -6.69
N LEU A 59 36.61 -12.33 -7.87
CA LEU A 59 35.82 -12.57 -9.09
C LEU A 59 36.03 -13.95 -9.74
N SER A 60 37.04 -14.73 -9.32
CA SER A 60 37.36 -16.00 -9.99
C SER A 60 36.52 -17.20 -9.51
N GLY A 61 35.81 -17.08 -8.37
CA GLY A 61 35.00 -18.16 -7.80
C GLY A 61 33.48 -17.93 -7.75
N ILE A 62 32.96 -16.81 -8.27
CA ILE A 62 31.58 -16.39 -7.94
C ILE A 62 30.48 -16.95 -8.84
N LEU A 63 30.85 -17.66 -9.92
CA LEU A 63 29.86 -18.20 -10.87
C LEU A 63 29.04 -19.35 -10.30
N THR A 64 29.59 -20.09 -9.34
CA THR A 64 28.91 -21.22 -8.67
C THR A 64 28.14 -20.77 -7.43
N VAL A 65 28.24 -19.49 -7.05
CA VAL A 65 27.56 -18.93 -5.88
C VAL A 65 26.16 -18.46 -6.29
N GLY A 66 25.14 -18.90 -5.54
CA GLY A 66 23.76 -18.48 -5.74
C GLY A 66 23.54 -17.00 -5.40
N GLY A 67 22.53 -16.39 -6.03
CA GLY A 67 22.15 -14.99 -5.78
C GLY A 67 23.19 -13.99 -6.28
N THR A 68 23.55 -13.03 -5.42
CA THR A 68 24.56 -11.99 -5.69
C THR A 68 25.55 -11.87 -4.54
N ILE A 69 26.85 -11.85 -4.84
CA ILE A 69 27.91 -11.66 -3.84
C ILE A 69 27.88 -10.28 -3.16
N LEU A 70 27.16 -9.31 -3.75
CA LEU A 70 26.99 -7.98 -3.18
C LEU A 70 25.74 -7.90 -2.30
N GLY A 71 24.83 -8.87 -2.33
CA GLY A 71 23.54 -8.73 -1.67
C GLY A 71 22.64 -7.71 -2.39
N THR A 72 21.38 -7.62 -1.99
CA THR A 72 20.42 -6.73 -2.67
C THR A 72 19.39 -6.15 -1.71
N SER A 73 18.86 -4.99 -2.05
CA SER A 73 17.76 -4.35 -1.34
C SER A 73 16.76 -3.76 -2.33
N ARG A 74 15.55 -3.48 -1.82
CA ARG A 74 14.50 -2.76 -2.56
C ARG A 74 14.35 -1.30 -2.09
N ASP A 75 15.34 -0.81 -1.34
CA ASP A 75 15.34 0.55 -0.82
C ASP A 75 15.42 1.59 -1.96
N LYS A 76 14.69 2.70 -1.79
CA LYS A 76 14.62 3.78 -2.76
C LYS A 76 15.44 4.97 -2.25
N PRO A 77 16.34 5.57 -3.05
CA PRO A 77 17.15 6.70 -2.61
C PRO A 77 16.32 7.86 -2.04
N ASN A 78 15.20 8.20 -2.69
CA ASN A 78 14.32 9.30 -2.26
C ASN A 78 13.36 8.94 -1.13
N ARG A 79 13.31 7.68 -0.68
CA ARG A 79 12.37 7.21 0.35
C ARG A 79 12.92 5.95 1.02
N MET A 80 13.97 6.11 1.80
CA MET A 80 14.65 5.02 2.50
C MET A 80 14.24 4.95 3.97
N PRO A 81 13.91 3.77 4.51
CA PRO A 81 13.62 3.59 5.93
C PRO A 81 14.91 3.64 6.74
N ILE A 82 15.04 4.67 7.59
CA ILE A 82 16.18 4.94 8.48
C ILE A 82 15.63 5.31 9.85
N GLY A 83 16.01 4.56 10.90
CA GLY A 83 15.60 4.84 12.27
C GLY A 83 14.08 4.86 12.50
N GLY A 84 13.30 4.14 11.69
CA GLY A 84 11.83 4.14 11.76
C GLY A 84 11.15 5.25 10.95
N GLN A 85 11.91 6.15 10.33
CA GLN A 85 11.39 7.22 9.47
C GLN A 85 11.74 6.98 8.00
N LEU A 86 10.99 7.59 7.07
CA LEU A 86 11.27 7.55 5.64
C LEU A 86 11.94 8.85 5.22
N LEU A 87 13.20 8.79 4.82
CA LEU A 87 14.01 9.96 4.47
C LEU A 87 14.52 9.87 3.02
N ASP A 88 14.73 11.03 2.40
CA ASP A 88 15.46 11.13 1.14
C ASP A 88 16.96 11.13 1.44
N MET A 89 17.66 10.11 0.93
CA MET A 89 19.08 9.88 1.14
C MET A 89 19.88 10.03 -0.16
N THR A 90 19.29 10.66 -1.19
CA THR A 90 19.92 10.81 -2.50
C THR A 90 21.23 11.58 -2.41
N ASP A 91 21.26 12.69 -1.67
CA ASP A 91 22.46 13.53 -1.55
C ASP A 91 23.59 12.79 -0.81
N ALA A 92 23.27 11.98 0.20
CA ALA A 92 24.26 11.12 0.86
C ALA A 92 24.90 10.10 -0.10
N MET A 93 24.14 9.57 -1.07
CA MET A 93 24.68 8.69 -2.11
C MET A 93 25.58 9.44 -3.09
N VAL A 94 25.21 10.67 -3.47
CA VAL A 94 26.02 11.55 -4.33
C VAL A 94 27.37 11.84 -3.66
N ASP A 95 27.35 12.18 -2.37
CA ASP A 95 28.56 12.41 -1.58
C ASP A 95 29.45 11.18 -1.55
N ASN A 96 28.89 9.99 -1.30
CA ASN A 96 29.67 8.75 -1.28
C ASN A 96 30.26 8.40 -2.64
N TYR A 97 29.52 8.63 -3.73
CA TYR A 97 30.03 8.44 -5.08
C TYR A 97 31.27 9.32 -5.33
N HIS A 98 31.20 10.61 -4.99
CA HIS A 98 32.33 11.53 -5.17
C HIS A 98 33.49 11.24 -4.20
N ARG A 99 33.18 10.83 -2.96
CA ARG A 99 34.18 10.41 -1.96
C ARG A 99 35.01 9.21 -2.43
N HIS A 100 34.41 8.30 -3.18
CA HIS A 100 35.13 7.18 -3.80
C HIS A 100 35.85 7.55 -5.08
N HIS A 101 35.68 8.76 -5.60
CA HIS A 101 36.19 9.22 -6.90
C HIS A 101 35.71 8.33 -8.06
N LEU A 102 34.42 7.99 -8.06
CA LEU A 102 33.85 7.17 -9.13
C LEU A 102 33.69 7.97 -10.43
N ASP A 103 34.11 7.37 -11.53
CA ASP A 103 33.86 7.87 -12.89
C ASP A 103 32.49 7.43 -13.41
N ALA A 104 32.02 6.26 -12.96
CA ALA A 104 30.67 5.77 -13.23
C ALA A 104 30.20 4.77 -12.16
N LEU A 105 28.88 4.68 -11.97
CA LEU A 105 28.22 3.67 -11.15
C LEU A 105 27.37 2.75 -12.02
N ILE A 106 27.61 1.45 -11.92
CA ILE A 106 26.90 0.41 -12.66
C ILE A 106 25.81 -0.19 -11.77
N CYS A 107 24.56 0.00 -12.17
CA CYS A 107 23.38 -0.48 -11.46
C CYS A 107 22.81 -1.72 -12.15
N LEU A 108 22.88 -2.87 -11.49
CA LEU A 108 22.30 -4.13 -11.98
C LEU A 108 20.93 -4.34 -11.33
N GLY A 109 19.85 -4.39 -12.12
CA GLY A 109 18.50 -4.56 -11.57
C GLY A 109 17.36 -4.36 -12.56
N GLY A 110 16.13 -4.55 -12.07
CA GLY A 110 14.89 -4.42 -12.87
C GLY A 110 14.36 -2.99 -12.93
N GLY A 111 13.09 -2.81 -13.30
CA GLY A 111 12.47 -1.49 -13.48
C GLY A 111 12.57 -0.56 -12.27
N GLY A 112 12.47 -1.08 -11.04
CA GLY A 112 12.68 -0.29 -9.82
C GLY A 112 14.10 0.27 -9.69
N THR A 113 15.10 -0.55 -10.04
CA THR A 113 16.51 -0.14 -10.04
C THR A 113 16.79 0.89 -11.11
N GLN A 114 16.22 0.74 -12.31
CA GLN A 114 16.32 1.71 -13.40
C GLN A 114 15.75 3.09 -13.00
N LYS A 115 14.60 3.11 -12.31
CA LYS A 115 14.01 4.35 -11.79
C LYS A 115 14.91 5.04 -10.76
N ASN A 116 15.48 4.28 -9.83
CA ASN A 116 16.41 4.81 -8.82
C ASN A 116 17.73 5.28 -9.45
N ALA A 117 18.22 4.57 -10.46
CA ALA A 117 19.40 4.94 -11.24
C ALA A 117 19.18 6.27 -12.00
N LEU A 118 18.00 6.48 -12.58
CA LEU A 118 17.64 7.73 -13.25
C LEU A 118 17.69 8.92 -12.28
N LEU A 119 17.20 8.75 -11.05
CA LEU A 119 17.24 9.81 -10.03
C LEU A 119 18.68 10.26 -9.73
N LEU A 120 19.60 9.30 -9.59
CA LEU A 120 21.02 9.58 -9.42
C LEU A 120 21.63 10.24 -10.67
N ALA A 121 21.28 9.77 -11.87
CA ALA A 121 21.76 10.39 -13.11
C ALA A 121 21.30 11.86 -13.24
N GLN A 122 20.06 12.16 -12.85
CA GLN A 122 19.52 13.53 -12.82
C GLN A 122 20.24 14.45 -11.83
N LYS A 123 20.90 13.88 -10.81
CA LYS A 123 21.78 14.60 -9.88
C LYS A 123 23.21 14.79 -10.42
N GLY A 124 23.46 14.46 -11.69
CA GLY A 124 24.74 14.67 -12.37
C GLY A 124 25.72 13.50 -12.26
N LEU A 125 25.29 12.35 -11.74
CA LEU A 125 26.12 11.15 -11.67
C LEU A 125 26.17 10.42 -13.00
N ASN A 126 27.34 9.88 -13.35
CA ASN A 126 27.47 8.99 -14.50
C ASN A 126 26.97 7.60 -14.13
N ILE A 127 25.79 7.24 -14.63
CA ILE A 127 25.15 5.95 -14.33
C ILE A 127 25.10 5.09 -15.58
N VAL A 128 25.49 3.83 -15.44
CA VAL A 128 25.29 2.78 -16.43
C VAL A 128 24.36 1.74 -15.82
N THR A 129 23.38 1.26 -16.57
CA THR A 129 22.46 0.26 -16.07
C THR A 129 22.56 -1.02 -16.88
N LEU A 130 22.44 -2.16 -16.21
CA LEU A 130 22.27 -3.46 -16.86
C LEU A 130 20.91 -4.03 -16.48
N PRO A 131 19.98 -4.16 -17.43
CA PRO A 131 18.60 -4.52 -17.17
C PRO A 131 18.48 -5.99 -16.77
N LYS A 132 17.94 -6.21 -15.57
CA LYS A 132 17.82 -7.52 -14.93
C LYS A 132 16.40 -7.78 -14.47
N THR A 133 15.71 -8.69 -15.14
CA THR A 133 14.39 -9.17 -14.72
C THR A 133 14.18 -10.57 -15.26
N ILE A 134 13.32 -11.34 -14.59
CA ILE A 134 12.82 -12.61 -15.12
C ILE A 134 11.51 -12.42 -15.89
N ASP A 135 10.96 -11.21 -15.87
CA ASP A 135 9.67 -10.86 -16.45
C ASP A 135 9.82 -10.33 -17.90
N ASN A 136 11.05 -9.99 -18.31
CA ASN A 136 11.41 -9.30 -19.56
C ASN A 136 10.63 -7.99 -19.79
N ASP A 137 10.42 -7.22 -18.72
CA ASP A 137 9.53 -6.05 -18.68
C ASP A 137 10.26 -4.69 -18.72
N VAL A 138 11.56 -4.68 -19.00
CA VAL A 138 12.33 -3.43 -19.11
C VAL A 138 12.22 -2.88 -20.53
N ALA A 139 11.63 -1.69 -20.66
CA ALA A 139 11.50 -1.01 -21.94
C ALA A 139 12.85 -0.79 -22.63
N MET A 140 12.84 -0.75 -23.97
CA MET A 140 14.04 -0.57 -24.82
C MET A 140 15.05 -1.72 -24.72
N THR A 141 14.61 -2.90 -24.31
CA THR A 141 15.43 -4.12 -24.30
C THR A 141 14.67 -5.23 -25.00
N ASP A 142 15.37 -6.04 -25.82
CA ASP A 142 14.79 -7.23 -26.43
C ASP A 142 14.72 -8.39 -25.42
N VAL A 143 15.83 -8.58 -24.68
CA VAL A 143 15.98 -9.59 -23.63
C VAL A 143 16.74 -9.03 -22.45
N THR A 144 16.24 -9.28 -21.25
CA THR A 144 16.96 -9.01 -20.01
C THR A 144 17.61 -10.26 -19.47
N PHE A 145 18.81 -10.13 -18.90
CA PHE A 145 19.49 -11.31 -18.36
C PHE A 145 18.74 -11.85 -17.13
N GLY A 146 18.71 -13.18 -17.02
CA GLY A 146 17.88 -13.91 -16.06
C GLY A 146 16.59 -14.46 -16.67
N PHE A 147 16.05 -13.82 -17.72
CA PHE A 147 14.84 -14.27 -18.42
C PHE A 147 15.01 -15.67 -19.02
N ASP A 148 16.03 -15.90 -19.86
CA ASP A 148 16.21 -17.18 -20.55
C ASP A 148 16.36 -18.37 -19.60
N THR A 149 17.08 -18.16 -18.49
CA THR A 149 17.24 -19.19 -17.46
C THR A 149 15.90 -19.47 -16.76
N ALA A 150 15.14 -18.43 -16.41
CA ALA A 150 13.82 -18.60 -15.82
C ALA A 150 12.85 -19.29 -16.80
N LEU A 151 12.91 -18.94 -18.08
CA LEU A 151 12.12 -19.53 -19.16
C LEU A 151 12.43 -21.01 -19.31
N GLY A 152 13.72 -21.38 -19.32
CA GLY A 152 14.15 -22.78 -19.38
C GLY A 152 13.65 -23.60 -18.19
N ILE A 153 13.76 -23.06 -16.97
CA ILE A 153 13.28 -23.72 -15.75
C ILE A 153 11.76 -23.89 -15.78
N ALA A 154 11.02 -22.85 -16.13
CA ALA A 154 9.56 -22.89 -16.22
C ALA A 154 9.09 -23.86 -17.30
N THR A 155 9.78 -23.89 -18.45
CA THR A 155 9.54 -24.83 -19.55
C THR A 155 9.72 -26.27 -19.07
N GLU A 156 10.85 -26.56 -18.41
CA GLU A 156 11.13 -27.90 -17.89
C GLU A 156 10.13 -28.32 -16.81
N ALA A 157 9.70 -27.39 -15.95
CA ALA A 157 8.68 -27.65 -14.94
C ALA A 157 7.33 -28.04 -15.59
N ILE A 158 6.90 -27.31 -16.63
CA ILE A 158 5.68 -27.62 -17.39
C ILE A 158 5.82 -28.96 -18.11
N ASP A 159 6.95 -29.21 -18.77
CA ASP A 159 7.23 -30.45 -19.49
C ASP A 159 7.13 -31.68 -18.57
N ARG A 160 7.77 -31.62 -17.39
CA ARG A 160 7.76 -32.71 -16.40
C ARG A 160 6.35 -33.06 -15.89
N LEU A 161 5.40 -32.13 -15.95
CA LEU A 161 4.01 -32.38 -15.54
C LEU A 161 3.25 -33.28 -16.52
N HIS A 162 3.67 -33.37 -17.79
CA HIS A 162 3.01 -34.25 -18.78
C HIS A 162 2.98 -35.70 -18.33
N SER A 163 4.05 -36.19 -17.70
CA SER A 163 4.15 -37.59 -17.27
C SER A 163 3.04 -37.99 -16.29
N THR A 164 2.75 -37.12 -15.32
CA THR A 164 1.68 -37.36 -14.33
C THR A 164 0.29 -37.00 -14.88
N ALA A 165 0.20 -35.95 -15.70
CA ALA A 165 -1.05 -35.55 -16.34
C ALA A 165 -1.63 -36.66 -17.24
N HIS A 166 -0.79 -37.25 -18.08
CA HIS A 166 -1.16 -38.36 -18.96
C HIS A 166 -1.58 -39.60 -18.16
N SER A 167 -0.74 -40.02 -17.21
CA SER A 167 -0.91 -41.27 -16.48
C SER A 167 -2.15 -41.28 -15.59
N HIS A 168 -2.54 -40.14 -15.05
CA HIS A 168 -3.68 -40.02 -14.13
C HIS A 168 -4.86 -39.23 -14.68
N HIS A 169 -4.85 -38.89 -15.97
CA HIS A 169 -5.95 -38.17 -16.64
C HIS A 169 -6.35 -36.87 -15.91
N ARG A 170 -5.34 -36.05 -15.57
CA ARG A 170 -5.53 -34.85 -14.74
C ARG A 170 -5.54 -33.58 -15.56
N ILE A 171 -6.27 -32.59 -15.06
CA ILE A 171 -6.09 -31.20 -15.45
C ILE A 171 -5.12 -30.60 -14.43
N ILE A 172 -4.01 -30.04 -14.90
CA ILE A 172 -3.00 -29.42 -14.04
C ILE A 172 -2.94 -27.94 -14.38
N VAL A 173 -3.13 -27.11 -13.37
CA VAL A 173 -2.98 -25.65 -13.48
C VAL A 173 -1.65 -25.28 -12.85
N VAL A 174 -0.81 -24.56 -13.61
CA VAL A 174 0.54 -24.18 -13.24
C VAL A 174 0.61 -22.67 -13.23
N GLU A 175 0.85 -22.09 -12.07
CA GLU A 175 1.15 -20.67 -11.96
C GLU A 175 2.62 -20.43 -12.32
N VAL A 176 2.87 -19.48 -13.21
CA VAL A 176 4.20 -19.09 -13.68
C VAL A 176 4.46 -17.67 -13.24
N MET A 177 5.61 -17.44 -12.61
CA MET A 177 6.05 -16.10 -12.19
C MET A 177 6.17 -15.17 -13.40
N GLY A 178 6.12 -13.86 -13.17
CA GLY A 178 6.09 -12.86 -14.24
C GLY A 178 5.56 -11.50 -13.80
N HIS A 179 5.17 -11.40 -12.52
CA HIS A 179 4.59 -10.23 -11.89
C HIS A 179 3.34 -9.70 -12.61
N ARG A 180 3.49 -8.73 -13.52
CA ARG A 180 2.38 -8.05 -14.22
C ARG A 180 2.38 -8.31 -15.72
N VAL A 181 3.33 -9.09 -16.23
CA VAL A 181 3.46 -9.39 -17.66
C VAL A 181 3.48 -10.89 -17.91
N GLY A 182 3.00 -11.29 -19.08
CA GLY A 182 2.80 -12.66 -19.47
C GLY A 182 3.96 -13.31 -20.20
N TRP A 183 5.08 -12.61 -20.45
CA TRP A 183 6.16 -13.11 -21.32
C TRP A 183 6.70 -14.47 -20.89
N LEU A 184 6.95 -14.66 -19.60
CA LEU A 184 7.48 -15.92 -19.07
C LEU A 184 6.45 -17.04 -19.18
N ALA A 185 5.20 -16.78 -18.79
CA ALA A 185 4.10 -17.75 -18.88
C ALA A 185 3.78 -18.14 -20.34
N LEU A 186 3.84 -17.17 -21.26
CA LEU A 186 3.64 -17.38 -22.69
C LEU A 186 4.76 -18.23 -23.28
N GLY A 187 6.00 -17.83 -23.08
CA GLY A 187 7.16 -18.56 -23.59
C GLY A 187 7.22 -19.99 -23.03
N ALA A 188 7.10 -20.13 -21.71
CA ALA A 188 7.19 -21.42 -21.04
C ALA A 188 6.00 -22.31 -21.38
N GLY A 189 4.79 -21.73 -21.48
CA GLY A 189 3.60 -22.46 -21.88
C GLY A 189 3.70 -23.00 -23.31
N ILE A 190 4.21 -22.22 -24.26
CA ILE A 190 4.41 -22.68 -25.64
C ILE A 190 5.50 -23.77 -25.67
N ALA A 191 6.65 -23.52 -25.05
CA ALA A 191 7.79 -24.43 -25.10
C ALA A 191 7.54 -25.74 -24.33
N GLY A 192 6.86 -25.69 -23.19
CA GLY A 192 6.51 -26.85 -22.36
C GLY A 192 5.25 -27.58 -22.82
N GLY A 193 4.58 -27.12 -23.89
CA GLY A 193 3.40 -27.76 -24.44
C GLY A 193 2.16 -27.66 -23.54
N ALA A 194 1.94 -26.50 -22.91
CA ALA A 194 0.69 -26.20 -22.23
C ALA A 194 -0.44 -26.08 -23.25
N ASP A 195 -1.62 -26.59 -22.90
CA ASP A 195 -2.79 -26.62 -23.78
C ASP A 195 -3.61 -25.33 -23.74
N VAL A 196 -3.53 -24.63 -22.61
CA VAL A 196 -4.11 -23.32 -22.38
C VAL A 196 -3.07 -22.46 -21.70
N ILE A 197 -2.91 -21.22 -22.17
CA ILE A 197 -2.01 -20.24 -21.59
C ILE A 197 -2.83 -18.99 -21.28
N LEU A 198 -2.82 -18.58 -20.02
CA LEU A 198 -3.56 -17.40 -19.53
C LEU A 198 -2.54 -16.34 -19.12
N ILE A 199 -2.58 -15.19 -19.79
CA ILE A 199 -1.64 -14.07 -19.57
C ILE A 199 -2.40 -12.78 -19.24
N PRO A 200 -1.79 -11.83 -18.49
CA PRO A 200 -2.47 -10.60 -18.07
C PRO A 200 -2.88 -9.71 -19.24
N GLU A 201 -2.13 -9.75 -20.35
CA GLU A 201 -2.37 -8.93 -21.54
C GLU A 201 -3.66 -9.30 -22.28
N ILE A 202 -4.19 -10.51 -22.09
CA ILE A 202 -5.37 -11.01 -22.78
C ILE A 202 -6.45 -11.35 -21.73
N PRO A 203 -7.49 -10.52 -21.57
CA PRO A 203 -8.60 -10.83 -20.69
C PRO A 203 -9.27 -12.16 -21.06
N TYR A 204 -9.58 -12.98 -20.06
CA TYR A 204 -10.17 -14.30 -20.29
C TYR A 204 -11.37 -14.58 -19.38
N ASP A 205 -12.27 -15.43 -19.87
CA ASP A 205 -13.37 -15.99 -19.08
C ASP A 205 -13.08 -17.46 -18.74
N VAL A 206 -13.24 -17.81 -17.46
CA VAL A 206 -12.98 -19.15 -16.94
C VAL A 206 -13.94 -20.18 -17.56
N GLU A 207 -15.18 -19.81 -17.87
CA GLU A 207 -16.13 -20.72 -18.51
C GLU A 207 -15.74 -21.03 -19.96
N ILE A 208 -15.20 -20.05 -20.68
CA ILE A 208 -14.68 -20.26 -22.04
C ILE A 208 -13.45 -21.18 -22.00
N VAL A 209 -12.57 -20.98 -21.03
CA VAL A 209 -11.40 -21.85 -20.80
C VAL A 209 -11.85 -23.27 -20.44
N ALA A 210 -12.82 -23.40 -19.53
CA ALA A 210 -13.38 -24.69 -19.14
C ALA A 210 -14.03 -25.41 -20.33
N GLU A 211 -14.78 -24.71 -21.18
CA GLU A 211 -15.36 -25.32 -22.38
C GLU A 211 -14.29 -25.71 -23.41
N ALA A 212 -13.21 -24.94 -23.55
CA ALA A 212 -12.08 -25.33 -24.39
C ALA A 212 -11.43 -26.64 -23.89
N ILE A 213 -11.27 -26.81 -22.58
CA ILE A 213 -10.77 -28.05 -21.96
C ILE A 213 -11.77 -29.20 -22.12
N ARG A 214 -13.07 -28.97 -21.88
CA ARG A 214 -14.12 -29.98 -22.09
C ARG A 214 -14.18 -30.43 -23.55
N ARG A 215 -14.03 -29.51 -24.51
CA ARG A 215 -13.95 -29.83 -25.94
C ARG A 215 -12.77 -30.75 -26.25
N ARG A 216 -11.58 -30.51 -25.66
CA ARG A 216 -10.44 -31.43 -25.80
C ARG A 216 -10.75 -32.82 -25.23
N SER A 217 -11.42 -32.87 -24.07
CA SER A 217 -11.87 -34.11 -23.46
C SER A 217 -12.82 -34.90 -24.36
N ARG A 218 -13.81 -34.23 -24.97
CA ARG A 218 -14.73 -34.84 -25.96
C ARG A 218 -14.00 -35.40 -27.18
N HIS A 219 -12.85 -34.82 -27.57
CA HIS A 219 -12.00 -35.33 -28.67
C HIS A 219 -10.98 -36.40 -28.21
N GLY A 220 -11.19 -37.01 -27.05
CA GLY A 220 -10.39 -38.14 -26.57
C GLY A 220 -9.08 -37.76 -25.85
N ARG A 221 -8.81 -36.47 -25.62
CA ARG A 221 -7.66 -36.02 -24.81
C ARG A 221 -8.03 -36.08 -23.33
N ARG A 222 -7.40 -36.97 -22.56
CA ARG A 222 -7.79 -37.25 -21.16
C ARG A 222 -7.09 -36.38 -20.11
N PHE A 223 -6.25 -35.43 -20.53
CA PHE A 223 -5.53 -34.53 -19.65
C PHE A 223 -5.41 -33.14 -20.30
N SER A 224 -5.15 -32.13 -19.49
CA SER A 224 -4.78 -30.79 -19.97
C SER A 224 -3.81 -30.11 -19.01
N ILE A 225 -2.85 -29.37 -19.55
CA ILE A 225 -1.99 -28.48 -18.77
C ILE A 225 -2.39 -27.03 -19.06
N VAL A 226 -2.60 -26.25 -18.01
CA VAL A 226 -2.96 -24.83 -18.08
C VAL A 226 -1.85 -24.02 -17.44
N ALA A 227 -1.12 -23.24 -18.23
CA ALA A 227 -0.14 -22.29 -17.72
C ALA A 227 -0.84 -20.95 -17.44
N VAL A 228 -0.65 -20.39 -16.25
CA VAL A 228 -1.30 -19.15 -15.80
C VAL A 228 -0.22 -18.22 -15.30
N ALA A 229 -0.15 -17.01 -15.85
CA ALA A 229 0.73 -15.99 -15.31
C ALA A 229 0.27 -15.55 -13.91
N GLU A 230 1.24 -15.34 -13.02
CA GLU A 230 1.06 -14.63 -11.77
C GLU A 230 0.35 -13.29 -12.02
N GLY A 231 -0.47 -12.85 -11.06
CA GLY A 231 -1.10 -11.53 -11.14
C GLY A 231 -2.32 -11.45 -12.06
N THR A 232 -2.77 -12.55 -12.67
CA THR A 232 -4.05 -12.63 -13.41
C THR A 232 -5.30 -12.58 -12.49
N ASN A 233 -5.18 -11.96 -11.31
CA ASN A 233 -6.19 -11.90 -10.27
C ASN A 233 -7.47 -11.25 -10.82
N ARG A 234 -8.51 -12.07 -11.04
CA ARG A 234 -9.86 -11.56 -11.27
C ARG A 234 -10.48 -11.21 -9.92
N ILE A 235 -11.13 -10.05 -9.85
CA ILE A 235 -11.97 -9.72 -8.69
C ILE A 235 -13.09 -10.77 -8.63
N LEU A 236 -13.14 -11.51 -7.52
CA LEU A 236 -14.08 -12.60 -7.32
C LEU A 236 -15.53 -12.16 -7.58
N SER A 237 -16.31 -13.09 -8.12
CA SER A 237 -17.73 -12.90 -8.46
C SER A 237 -17.98 -11.75 -9.44
N GLY A 238 -17.13 -11.57 -10.46
CA GLY A 238 -17.33 -10.55 -11.49
C GLY A 238 -17.30 -9.11 -10.96
N GLY A 239 -16.59 -8.85 -9.86
CA GLY A 239 -16.60 -7.56 -9.17
C GLY A 239 -17.56 -7.46 -7.97
N CYS A 240 -18.28 -8.54 -7.61
CA CYS A 240 -19.28 -8.52 -6.53
C CYS A 240 -18.74 -8.86 -5.12
N ALA A 241 -17.50 -9.34 -4.99
CA ALA A 241 -16.85 -9.49 -3.69
C ALA A 241 -16.21 -8.17 -3.22
N VAL A 242 -17.04 -7.12 -3.08
CA VAL A 242 -16.63 -5.78 -2.64
C VAL A 242 -17.50 -5.34 -1.45
N GLY A 243 -16.90 -4.67 -0.47
CA GLY A 243 -17.59 -4.20 0.74
C GLY A 243 -17.71 -5.28 1.81
N HIS A 244 -18.90 -5.44 2.40
CA HIS A 244 -19.12 -6.34 3.55
C HIS A 244 -18.73 -7.79 3.27
N LEU A 245 -18.99 -8.29 2.06
CA LEU A 245 -18.64 -9.66 1.69
C LEU A 245 -17.11 -9.88 1.71
N ALA A 246 -16.33 -8.94 1.17
CA ALA A 246 -14.88 -8.97 1.23
C ALA A 246 -14.36 -8.86 2.67
N ARG A 247 -14.97 -7.98 3.48
CA ARG A 247 -14.61 -7.81 4.89
C ARG A 247 -14.81 -9.08 5.70
N GLN A 248 -15.90 -9.83 5.46
CA GLN A 248 -16.16 -11.11 6.13
C GLN A 248 -15.14 -12.21 5.77
N MET A 249 -14.51 -12.12 4.60
CA MET A 249 -13.46 -13.05 4.16
C MET A 249 -12.09 -12.74 4.78
N GLN A 250 -11.87 -11.55 5.34
CA GLN A 250 -10.55 -11.11 5.81
C GLN A 250 -10.02 -12.03 6.92
N GLY A 251 -8.80 -12.56 6.71
CA GLY A 251 -8.18 -13.52 7.64
C GLY A 251 -8.77 -14.93 7.61
N ARG A 252 -9.72 -15.20 6.70
CA ARG A 252 -10.36 -16.52 6.50
C ARG A 252 -10.23 -17.03 5.06
N THR A 253 -9.42 -16.36 4.23
CA THR A 253 -9.25 -16.75 2.84
C THR A 253 -8.33 -17.98 2.70
N PRO A 254 -8.65 -18.92 1.80
CA PRO A 254 -7.68 -19.92 1.36
C PRO A 254 -6.56 -19.25 0.54
N GLY A 255 -5.47 -19.98 0.27
CA GLY A 255 -4.34 -19.43 -0.51
C GLY A 255 -4.70 -18.92 -1.91
N SER A 256 -5.82 -19.37 -2.49
CA SER A 256 -6.31 -18.94 -3.80
C SER A 256 -7.09 -17.62 -3.80
N ILE A 257 -7.31 -17.00 -2.63
CA ILE A 257 -8.09 -15.76 -2.50
C ILE A 257 -7.34 -14.80 -1.57
N SER A 258 -7.24 -13.53 -1.97
CA SER A 258 -6.71 -12.46 -1.11
C SER A 258 -7.75 -11.36 -0.92
N VAL A 259 -7.98 -10.96 0.34
CA VAL A 259 -8.72 -9.73 0.65
C VAL A 259 -7.75 -8.56 0.67
N VAL A 260 -8.05 -7.53 -0.11
CA VAL A 260 -7.23 -6.32 -0.21
C VAL A 260 -8.07 -5.12 0.20
N ARG A 261 -7.49 -4.25 1.05
CA ARG A 261 -8.01 -2.90 1.33
C ARG A 261 -7.20 -1.93 0.44
N PRO A 262 -7.76 -1.42 -0.67
CA PRO A 262 -7.01 -0.57 -1.61
C PRO A 262 -6.82 0.86 -1.10
N LEU A 263 -7.47 1.21 0.03
CA LEU A 263 -7.31 2.45 0.77
C LEU A 263 -6.72 2.14 2.15
N ARG A 264 -5.64 2.82 2.51
CA ARG A 264 -5.00 2.69 3.83
C ARG A 264 -4.48 4.05 4.27
N SER A 265 -4.70 4.43 5.53
CA SER A 265 -4.25 5.72 6.08
C SER A 265 -4.63 6.92 5.20
N GLY A 266 -5.86 6.91 4.68
CA GLY A 266 -6.40 7.97 3.83
C GLY A 266 -5.91 7.99 2.37
N VAL A 267 -5.11 7.01 1.93
CA VAL A 267 -4.45 7.04 0.60
C VAL A 267 -4.68 5.76 -0.20
N ILE A 268 -4.59 5.89 -1.54
CA ILE A 268 -4.74 4.77 -2.48
C ILE A 268 -3.44 3.97 -2.54
N THR A 269 -3.47 2.73 -2.06
CA THR A 269 -2.32 1.80 -2.10
C THR A 269 -2.33 0.91 -3.35
N ASP A 270 -3.51 0.71 -3.95
CA ASP A 270 -3.68 -0.07 -5.19
C ASP A 270 -4.71 0.62 -6.10
N PHE A 271 -4.25 1.18 -7.22
CA PHE A 271 -5.09 1.98 -8.13
C PHE A 271 -6.13 1.14 -8.87
N GLU A 272 -5.77 -0.05 -9.33
CA GLU A 272 -6.65 -0.90 -10.14
C GLU A 272 -7.79 -1.46 -9.27
N LEU A 273 -7.45 -1.91 -8.06
CA LEU A 273 -8.44 -2.38 -7.09
C LEU A 273 -9.30 -1.22 -6.55
N CYS A 274 -8.72 -0.04 -6.35
CA CYS A 274 -9.49 1.15 -5.97
C CYS A 274 -10.48 1.55 -7.08
N GLU A 275 -10.03 1.60 -8.33
CA GLU A 275 -10.89 1.91 -9.49
C GLU A 275 -12.05 0.91 -9.58
N ALA A 276 -11.77 -0.39 -9.45
CA ALA A 276 -12.80 -1.41 -9.49
C ALA A 276 -13.79 -1.30 -8.32
N MET A 277 -13.30 -1.00 -7.11
CA MET A 277 -14.12 -0.76 -5.94
C MET A 277 -15.02 0.47 -6.12
N LEU A 278 -14.47 1.59 -6.59
CA LEU A 278 -15.23 2.81 -6.87
C LEU A 278 -16.27 2.56 -7.96
N ARG A 279 -15.90 1.89 -9.05
CA ARG A 279 -16.81 1.52 -10.15
C ARG A 279 -17.99 0.69 -9.63
N TYR A 280 -17.73 -0.26 -8.73
CA TYR A 280 -18.78 -1.05 -8.09
C TYR A 280 -19.71 -0.17 -7.25
N PHE A 281 -19.20 0.69 -6.37
CA PHE A 281 -20.03 1.55 -5.52
C PHE A 281 -20.81 2.60 -6.31
N LEU A 282 -20.22 3.19 -7.35
CA LEU A 282 -20.92 4.10 -8.26
C LEU A 282 -22.08 3.39 -8.97
N ARG A 283 -21.84 2.20 -9.53
CA ARG A 283 -22.92 1.40 -10.14
C ARG A 283 -24.00 1.00 -9.15
N LYS A 284 -23.63 0.66 -7.92
CA LYS A 284 -24.58 0.29 -6.86
C LYS A 284 -25.44 1.46 -6.42
N ALA A 285 -24.87 2.67 -6.36
CA ALA A 285 -25.59 3.89 -6.00
C ALA A 285 -26.48 4.41 -7.15
N GLN A 286 -26.13 4.13 -8.40
CA GLN A 286 -26.93 4.52 -9.57
C GLN A 286 -28.13 3.57 -9.76
N HIS A 287 -29.33 4.03 -9.44
CA HIS A 287 -30.58 3.31 -9.72
C HIS A 287 -31.08 3.41 -11.18
N SER A 288 -30.45 4.25 -12.00
CA SER A 288 -30.88 4.53 -13.37
C SER A 288 -30.35 3.50 -14.38
N ARG A 289 -31.21 3.05 -15.29
CA ARG A 289 -30.84 2.20 -16.44
C ARG A 289 -30.04 2.94 -17.53
N PHE A 290 -29.93 4.27 -17.45
CA PHE A 290 -29.22 5.09 -18.43
C PHE A 290 -27.77 5.33 -18.00
N ALA A 291 -26.84 5.19 -18.95
CA ALA A 291 -25.39 5.31 -18.74
C ALA A 291 -24.92 6.78 -18.57
N VAL A 292 -25.48 7.50 -17.61
CA VAL A 292 -25.05 8.87 -17.29
C VAL A 292 -23.87 8.83 -16.35
N ARG A 293 -22.75 9.45 -16.75
CA ARG A 293 -21.57 9.62 -15.89
C ARG A 293 -21.87 10.68 -14.82
N PRO A 294 -21.77 10.36 -13.52
CA PRO A 294 -22.17 11.26 -12.45
C PRO A 294 -21.11 12.32 -12.15
N ARG A 295 -21.52 13.43 -11.54
CA ARG A 295 -20.62 14.30 -10.77
C ARG A 295 -20.37 13.63 -9.41
N LEU A 296 -19.11 13.65 -8.96
CA LEU A 296 -18.68 13.04 -7.71
C LEU A 296 -18.05 14.10 -6.80
N VAL A 297 -18.45 14.13 -5.53
CA VAL A 297 -17.76 14.85 -4.46
C VAL A 297 -17.15 13.81 -3.53
N VAL A 298 -15.87 13.94 -3.21
CA VAL A 298 -15.13 12.96 -2.39
C VAL A 298 -14.46 13.68 -1.23
N GLY A 299 -14.64 13.16 -0.01
CA GLY A 299 -13.85 13.59 1.15
C GLY A 299 -12.39 13.20 0.96
N ALA A 300 -11.48 14.14 1.20
CA ALA A 300 -10.04 13.88 1.22
C ALA A 300 -9.43 14.35 2.56
N PRO A 301 -8.50 13.58 3.14
CA PRO A 301 -7.82 13.97 4.38
C PRO A 301 -6.91 15.17 4.13
N GLY A 302 -6.69 16.00 5.15
CA GLY A 302 -5.82 17.18 5.05
C GLY A 302 -4.37 16.83 4.73
N CYS A 303 -3.88 15.65 5.16
CA CYS A 303 -2.53 15.18 4.88
C CYS A 303 -2.34 14.51 3.50
N ILE A 304 -3.30 14.66 2.57
CA ILE A 304 -3.19 14.10 1.22
C ILE A 304 -2.13 14.86 0.41
N THR A 305 -1.17 14.12 -0.15
CA THR A 305 -0.14 14.71 -1.01
C THR A 305 -0.69 15.03 -2.41
N PRO A 306 -0.09 15.96 -3.18
CA PRO A 306 -0.53 16.25 -4.55
C PRO A 306 -0.55 15.02 -5.47
N VAL A 307 0.37 14.07 -5.26
CA VAL A 307 0.43 12.81 -6.01
C VAL A 307 -0.75 11.90 -5.65
N GLU A 308 -1.07 11.78 -4.36
CA GLU A 308 -2.21 10.99 -3.88
C GLU A 308 -3.55 11.62 -4.31
N LYS A 309 -3.62 12.95 -4.31
CA LYS A 309 -4.76 13.73 -4.80
C LYS A 309 -5.00 13.48 -6.29
N ARG A 310 -3.95 13.57 -7.13
CA ARG A 310 -4.01 13.24 -8.57
C ARG A 310 -4.44 11.79 -8.80
N ALA A 311 -3.96 10.86 -7.98
CA ALA A 311 -4.36 9.47 -8.02
C ALA A 311 -5.86 9.27 -7.74
N LEU A 312 -6.41 9.98 -6.75
CA LEU A 312 -7.83 9.95 -6.42
C LEU A 312 -8.69 10.44 -7.58
N TYR A 313 -8.33 11.59 -8.17
CA TYR A 313 -8.98 12.10 -9.38
C TYR A 313 -8.97 11.09 -10.52
N ASN A 314 -7.80 10.53 -10.85
CA ASN A 314 -7.65 9.57 -11.94
C ASN A 314 -8.47 8.30 -11.70
N SER A 315 -8.45 7.76 -10.48
CA SER A 315 -9.20 6.55 -10.12
C SER A 315 -10.71 6.77 -10.22
N ALA A 316 -11.20 7.92 -9.75
CA ALA A 316 -12.61 8.29 -9.84
C ALA A 316 -13.09 8.51 -11.29
N HIS A 317 -12.29 9.18 -12.12
CA HIS A 317 -12.61 9.37 -13.54
C HIS A 317 -12.64 8.03 -14.30
N ARG A 318 -11.65 7.16 -14.08
CA ARG A 318 -11.61 5.83 -14.72
C ARG A 318 -12.74 4.93 -14.24
N ALA A 319 -13.15 5.05 -12.98
CA ALA A 319 -14.30 4.36 -12.42
C ALA A 319 -15.64 4.79 -13.05
N GLY A 320 -15.70 5.97 -13.69
CA GLY A 320 -16.85 6.43 -14.48
C GLY A 320 -17.38 7.82 -14.13
N ALA A 321 -16.74 8.56 -13.24
CA ALA A 321 -17.16 9.93 -12.90
C ALA A 321 -16.87 10.92 -14.05
N ARG A 322 -17.82 11.83 -14.29
CA ARG A 322 -17.68 12.92 -15.28
C ARG A 322 -16.83 14.06 -14.72
N GLN A 323 -17.14 14.48 -13.50
CA GLN A 323 -16.45 15.54 -12.76
C GLN A 323 -16.20 15.03 -11.35
N VAL A 324 -15.05 15.35 -10.80
CA VAL A 324 -14.65 14.95 -9.46
C VAL A 324 -14.23 16.21 -8.71
N PHE A 325 -14.81 16.39 -7.53
CA PHE A 325 -14.52 17.49 -6.62
C PHE A 325 -14.06 16.91 -5.30
N LEU A 326 -13.05 17.52 -4.69
CA LEU A 326 -12.58 17.15 -3.37
C LEU A 326 -13.03 18.16 -2.34
N VAL A 327 -13.44 17.66 -1.18
CA VAL A 327 -13.76 18.45 0.00
C VAL A 327 -12.88 17.97 1.16
N PRO A 328 -12.30 18.87 1.97
CA PRO A 328 -11.61 18.46 3.19
C PRO A 328 -12.54 17.63 4.09
N GLU A 329 -12.07 16.47 4.56
CA GLU A 329 -12.85 15.55 5.40
C GLU A 329 -13.40 16.25 6.65
N ALA A 330 -12.57 17.05 7.33
CA ALA A 330 -12.98 17.82 8.51
C ALA A 330 -14.17 18.76 8.20
N THR A 331 -14.14 19.47 7.07
CA THR A 331 -15.24 20.37 6.69
C THR A 331 -16.51 19.60 6.37
N ALA A 332 -16.40 18.51 5.62
CA ALA A 332 -17.53 17.63 5.35
C ALA A 332 -18.11 17.03 6.66
N ALA A 333 -17.25 16.58 7.58
CA ALA A 333 -17.67 16.07 8.87
C ALA A 333 -18.39 17.13 9.70
N ALA A 334 -17.92 18.38 9.70
CA ALA A 334 -18.55 19.49 10.41
C ALA A 334 -19.95 19.81 9.87
N MET A 335 -20.08 19.98 8.55
CA MET A 335 -21.38 20.20 7.91
C MET A 335 -22.35 19.05 8.15
N GLY A 336 -21.88 17.81 7.98
CA GLY A 336 -22.71 16.62 8.21
C GLY A 336 -23.09 16.41 9.68
N SER A 337 -22.33 16.99 10.62
CA SER A 337 -22.62 16.99 12.05
C SER A 337 -23.51 18.16 12.49
N GLY A 338 -23.90 19.04 11.56
CA GLY A 338 -24.78 20.18 11.82
C GLY A 338 -24.11 21.33 12.55
N LEU A 339 -22.78 21.47 12.41
CA LEU A 339 -22.07 22.63 12.96
C LEU A 339 -22.36 23.90 12.15
N PRO A 340 -22.48 25.09 12.78
CA PRO A 340 -22.75 26.36 12.11
C PRO A 340 -21.49 26.91 11.41
N VAL A 341 -20.93 26.14 10.48
CA VAL A 341 -19.63 26.45 9.84
C VAL A 341 -19.61 27.76 9.06
N ALA A 342 -20.77 28.29 8.65
CA ALA A 342 -20.90 29.53 7.91
C ALA A 342 -21.08 30.77 8.81
N GLU A 343 -21.28 30.59 10.12
CA GLU A 343 -21.48 31.69 11.07
C GLU A 343 -20.13 32.24 11.56
N PRO A 344 -20.08 33.50 12.04
CA PRO A 344 -18.88 34.10 12.63
C PRO A 344 -18.61 33.58 14.05
N VAL A 345 -18.66 32.27 14.24
CA VAL A 345 -18.41 31.58 15.52
C VAL A 345 -17.51 30.38 15.27
N ALA A 346 -16.52 30.16 16.13
CA ALA A 346 -15.62 29.02 15.98
C ALA A 346 -16.36 27.68 16.17
N SER A 347 -16.32 26.83 15.16
CA SER A 347 -16.84 25.46 15.20
C SER A 347 -15.68 24.46 15.14
N MET A 348 -15.44 23.71 16.21
CA MET A 348 -14.40 22.69 16.25
C MET A 348 -14.94 21.27 16.02
N ILE A 349 -14.31 20.56 15.11
CA ILE A 349 -14.59 19.16 14.76
C ILE A 349 -13.31 18.33 14.90
N CYS A 350 -13.45 17.12 15.44
CA CYS A 350 -12.42 16.08 15.44
C CYS A 350 -13.03 14.80 14.84
N ASP A 351 -12.73 14.53 13.58
CA ASP A 351 -13.18 13.33 12.86
C ASP A 351 -12.13 12.22 12.98
N ILE A 352 -12.45 11.19 13.74
CA ILE A 352 -11.56 10.04 13.99
C ILE A 352 -11.99 8.90 13.07
N GLY A 353 -11.37 8.85 11.89
CA GLY A 353 -11.63 7.86 10.87
C GLY A 353 -10.93 6.51 11.12
N GLY A 354 -10.97 5.65 10.09
CA GLY A 354 -10.25 4.38 10.12
C GLY A 354 -8.74 4.56 9.99
N GLY A 355 -8.29 5.38 9.05
CA GLY A 355 -6.85 5.55 8.75
C GLY A 355 -6.24 6.86 9.22
N THR A 356 -7.06 7.86 9.51
CA THR A 356 -6.68 9.25 9.78
C THR A 356 -7.55 9.83 10.87
N THR A 357 -7.05 10.89 11.51
CA THR A 357 -7.81 11.78 12.38
C THR A 357 -7.64 13.20 11.86
N GLU A 358 -8.75 13.87 11.61
CA GLU A 358 -8.80 15.24 11.11
C GLU A 358 -9.37 16.15 12.19
N VAL A 359 -8.62 17.15 12.61
CA VAL A 359 -9.06 18.16 13.56
C VAL A 359 -9.09 19.49 12.85
N ALA A 360 -10.19 20.23 12.99
CA ALA A 360 -10.30 21.55 12.39
C ALA A 360 -11.17 22.50 13.23
N VAL A 361 -10.83 23.79 13.17
CA VAL A 361 -11.66 24.90 13.62
C VAL A 361 -12.11 25.67 12.38
N ILE A 362 -13.41 25.84 12.23
CA ILE A 362 -14.05 26.43 11.05
C ILE A 362 -14.91 27.61 11.49
N SER A 363 -14.82 28.72 10.75
CA SER A 363 -15.65 29.92 10.95
C SER A 363 -15.83 30.62 9.60
N LEU A 364 -17.01 31.20 9.35
CA LEU A 364 -17.33 31.90 8.08
C LEU A 364 -17.08 31.07 6.80
N GLY A 365 -17.21 29.75 6.89
CA GLY A 365 -16.98 28.81 5.80
C GLY A 365 -15.52 28.45 5.55
N ASP A 366 -14.58 29.10 6.25
CA ASP A 366 -13.14 28.90 6.09
C ASP A 366 -12.55 28.12 7.26
N MET A 367 -11.56 27.28 6.95
CA MET A 367 -10.80 26.51 7.93
C MET A 367 -9.70 27.39 8.51
N VAL A 368 -9.87 27.80 9.77
CA VAL A 368 -8.96 28.72 10.46
C VAL A 368 -7.69 28.01 10.90
N ALA A 369 -7.84 26.83 11.50
CA ALA A 369 -6.75 25.99 11.95
C ALA A 369 -7.13 24.53 11.72
N SER A 370 -6.15 23.70 11.38
CA SER A 370 -6.36 22.26 11.22
C SER A 370 -5.11 21.44 11.48
N GLN A 371 -5.34 20.17 11.83
CA GLN A 371 -4.32 19.13 11.96
C GLN A 371 -4.84 17.85 11.34
N SER A 372 -3.97 17.12 10.65
CA SER A 372 -4.28 15.83 10.04
C SER A 372 -3.23 14.81 10.44
N LEU A 373 -3.66 13.77 11.14
CA LEU A 373 -2.81 12.68 11.61
C LEU A 373 -3.12 11.40 10.87
N ARG A 374 -2.08 10.59 10.59
CA ARG A 374 -2.24 9.20 10.10
C ARG A 374 -2.45 8.21 11.25
N VAL A 375 -3.28 8.61 12.20
CA VAL A 375 -3.65 7.87 13.40
C VAL A 375 -5.17 7.80 13.42
N GLY A 376 -5.73 6.61 13.61
CA GLY A 376 -7.18 6.39 13.61
C GLY A 376 -7.48 4.98 14.10
N GLY A 377 -8.63 4.43 13.70
CA GLY A 377 -9.04 3.08 14.09
C GLY A 377 -8.02 1.98 13.76
N ASP A 378 -7.37 2.03 12.60
CA ASP A 378 -6.36 1.04 12.19
C ASP A 378 -5.13 1.05 13.13
N ALA A 379 -4.76 2.24 13.66
CA ALA A 379 -3.66 2.38 14.63
C ALA A 379 -4.06 1.85 16.01
N MET A 380 -5.30 2.12 16.43
CA MET A 380 -5.89 1.56 17.65
C MET A 380 -5.93 0.02 17.61
N ASP A 381 -6.36 -0.55 16.48
CA ASP A 381 -6.43 -2.00 16.29
C ASP A 381 -5.03 -2.62 16.32
N GLN A 382 -4.05 -1.97 15.69
CA GLN A 382 -2.66 -2.41 15.72
C GLN A 382 -2.08 -2.37 17.14
N ALA A 383 -2.37 -1.33 17.92
CA ALA A 383 -1.94 -1.22 19.31
C ALA A 383 -2.48 -2.37 20.19
N ILE A 384 -3.73 -2.78 19.98
CA ILE A 384 -4.33 -3.96 20.63
C ILE A 384 -3.61 -5.26 20.22
N VAL A 385 -3.31 -5.44 18.93
CA VAL A 385 -2.53 -6.60 18.44
C VAL A 385 -1.18 -6.67 19.14
N ASP A 386 -0.47 -5.54 19.21
CA ASP A 386 0.87 -5.47 19.79
C ASP A 386 0.85 -5.63 21.32
N TYR A 387 -0.20 -5.16 21.98
CA TYR A 387 -0.43 -5.39 23.40
C TYR A 387 -0.58 -6.90 23.70
N LEU A 388 -1.50 -7.58 23.00
CA LEU A 388 -1.76 -9.01 23.22
C LEU A 388 -0.54 -9.89 22.86
N ARG A 389 0.20 -9.51 21.82
CA ARG A 389 1.45 -10.18 21.48
C ARG A 389 2.48 -10.06 22.59
N ARG A 390 2.64 -8.88 23.20
CA ARG A 390 3.61 -8.63 24.28
C ARG A 390 3.19 -9.26 25.61
N ARG A 391 1.94 -9.04 26.03
CA ARG A 391 1.46 -9.43 27.36
C ARG A 391 1.09 -10.91 27.47
N TYR A 392 0.52 -11.48 26.41
CA TYR A 392 -0.01 -12.85 26.40
C TYR A 392 0.78 -13.81 25.51
N SER A 393 1.78 -13.33 24.76
CA SER A 393 2.40 -14.09 23.68
C SER A 393 1.36 -14.63 22.69
N LEU A 394 0.25 -13.89 22.49
CA LEU A 394 -0.87 -14.33 21.67
C LEU A 394 -0.93 -13.49 20.39
N ARG A 395 -0.78 -14.15 19.24
CA ARG A 395 -0.91 -13.52 17.92
C ARG A 395 -2.37 -13.58 17.46
N ILE A 396 -2.96 -12.41 17.26
CA ILE A 396 -4.30 -12.25 16.70
C ILE A 396 -4.27 -11.46 15.40
N GLY A 397 -5.35 -11.52 14.61
CA GLY A 397 -5.51 -10.70 13.41
C GLY A 397 -6.21 -9.36 13.70
N LEU A 398 -6.04 -8.39 12.80
CA LEU A 398 -6.69 -7.07 12.87
C LEU A 398 -8.22 -7.14 13.05
N PRO A 399 -8.98 -8.02 12.37
CA PRO A 399 -10.44 -8.10 12.59
C PRO A 399 -10.83 -8.45 14.02
N THR A 400 -10.01 -9.27 14.70
CA THR A 400 -10.22 -9.62 16.10
C THR A 400 -9.92 -8.43 17.02
N ALA A 401 -8.86 -7.68 16.73
CA ALA A 401 -8.52 -6.47 17.48
C ALA A 401 -9.59 -5.38 17.32
N GLU A 402 -10.09 -5.16 16.11
CA GLU A 402 -11.18 -4.23 15.83
C GLU A 402 -12.45 -4.61 16.60
N ARG A 403 -12.79 -5.90 16.65
CA ARG A 403 -13.91 -6.40 17.47
C ARG A 403 -13.70 -6.06 18.94
N LEU A 404 -12.51 -6.32 19.51
CA LEU A 404 -12.21 -5.99 20.91
C LEU A 404 -12.35 -4.48 21.18
N ARG A 405 -11.86 -3.63 20.26
CA ARG A 405 -12.00 -2.18 20.35
C ARG A 405 -13.48 -1.77 20.40
N ILE A 406 -14.32 -2.35 19.56
CA ILE A 406 -15.76 -2.03 19.49
C ILE A 406 -16.50 -2.58 20.72
N ASP A 407 -16.28 -3.86 21.06
CA ASP A 407 -17.07 -4.57 22.05
C ASP A 407 -16.74 -4.13 23.48
N ILE A 408 -15.46 -3.98 23.82
CA ILE A 408 -15.00 -3.69 25.20
C ILE A 408 -14.05 -2.48 25.30
N GLY A 409 -13.66 -1.86 24.18
CA GLY A 409 -12.76 -0.70 24.22
C GLY A 409 -13.36 0.50 24.95
N SER A 410 -12.52 1.15 25.76
CA SER A 410 -12.85 2.36 26.52
C SER A 410 -11.67 3.33 26.53
N ALA A 411 -11.95 4.63 26.54
CA ALA A 411 -10.96 5.70 26.70
C ALA A 411 -10.78 6.10 28.18
N ARG A 412 -11.67 5.65 29.07
CA ARG A 412 -11.62 5.92 30.51
C ARG A 412 -12.04 4.71 31.33
N VAL A 413 -11.74 4.78 32.63
CA VAL A 413 -12.19 3.81 33.63
C VAL A 413 -13.72 3.74 33.61
N LEU A 414 -14.25 2.53 33.58
CA LEU A 414 -15.69 2.25 33.62
C LEU A 414 -16.11 1.98 35.08
N GLU A 415 -17.40 2.17 35.38
CA GLU A 415 -17.95 1.75 36.69
C GLU A 415 -17.85 0.23 36.87
N GLU A 416 -18.11 -0.51 35.79
CA GLU A 416 -17.89 -1.96 35.69
C GLU A 416 -17.02 -2.24 34.47
N GLU A 417 -15.85 -2.85 34.69
CA GLU A 417 -14.97 -3.26 33.60
C GLU A 417 -15.57 -4.45 32.84
N LEU A 418 -15.54 -4.35 31.52
CA LEU A 418 -16.04 -5.36 30.60
C LEU A 418 -14.97 -6.42 30.37
N VAL A 419 -15.41 -7.62 30.00
CA VAL A 419 -14.53 -8.77 29.75
C VAL A 419 -14.96 -9.48 28.47
N ASP A 420 -14.00 -9.85 27.62
CA ASP A 420 -14.22 -10.68 26.43
C ASP A 420 -13.18 -11.80 26.34
N GLU A 421 -13.53 -12.88 25.64
CA GLU A 421 -12.63 -13.98 25.34
C GLU A 421 -12.06 -13.80 23.92
N VAL A 422 -10.73 -13.76 23.82
CA VAL A 422 -10.02 -13.67 22.54
C VAL A 422 -9.37 -15.01 22.18
N ARG A 423 -9.51 -15.38 20.91
CA ARG A 423 -8.89 -16.57 20.31
C ARG A 423 -7.74 -16.13 19.40
N GLY A 424 -6.57 -16.73 19.58
CA GLY A 424 -5.39 -16.44 18.78
C GLY A 424 -4.45 -17.65 18.68
N VAL A 425 -3.27 -17.42 18.10
CA VAL A 425 -2.20 -18.42 18.01
C VAL A 425 -1.12 -18.05 19.00
N ASP A 426 -0.80 -18.95 19.91
CA ASP A 426 0.29 -18.77 20.85
C ASP A 426 1.63 -18.72 20.10
N VAL A 427 2.42 -17.68 20.35
CA VAL A 427 3.65 -17.39 19.60
C VAL A 427 4.74 -18.42 19.89
N ILE A 428 4.71 -19.05 21.07
CA ILE A 428 5.73 -20.00 21.52
C ILE A 428 5.42 -21.40 20.97
N SER A 429 4.20 -21.87 21.18
CA SER A 429 3.79 -23.23 20.79
C SER A 429 3.27 -23.34 19.35
N GLY A 430 2.84 -22.22 18.75
CA GLY A 430 2.19 -22.19 17.44
C GLY A 430 0.76 -22.75 17.44
N LEU A 431 0.21 -23.11 18.61
CA LEU A 431 -1.11 -23.72 18.74
C LEU A 431 -2.20 -22.67 19.05
N PRO A 432 -3.46 -22.92 18.64
CA PRO A 432 -4.58 -22.07 19.02
C PRO A 432 -4.77 -22.02 20.55
N ARG A 433 -4.92 -20.82 21.09
CA ARG A 433 -5.11 -20.57 22.52
C ARG A 433 -6.16 -19.48 22.76
N ARG A 434 -6.79 -19.55 23.93
CA ARG A 434 -7.72 -18.54 24.44
C ARG A 434 -7.08 -17.70 25.53
N ALA A 435 -7.44 -16.41 25.56
CA ALA A 435 -7.12 -15.50 26.65
C ALA A 435 -8.37 -14.66 27.00
N THR A 436 -8.53 -14.35 28.27
CA THR A 436 -9.57 -13.46 28.78
C THR A 436 -8.98 -12.07 28.87
N ILE A 437 -9.61 -11.08 28.24
CA ILE A 437 -9.13 -9.71 28.13
C ILE A 437 -10.17 -8.75 28.70
N THR A 438 -9.72 -7.76 29.47
CA THR A 438 -10.61 -6.76 30.07
C THR A 438 -10.60 -5.43 29.31
N SER A 439 -11.61 -4.59 29.54
CA SER A 439 -11.66 -3.22 29.01
C SER A 439 -10.52 -2.34 29.54
N GLU A 440 -9.98 -2.64 30.72
CA GLU A 440 -8.80 -1.97 31.28
C GLU A 440 -7.55 -2.23 30.44
N GLU A 441 -7.31 -3.48 30.05
CA GLU A 441 -6.17 -3.84 29.21
C GLU A 441 -6.29 -3.26 27.81
N VAL A 442 -7.50 -3.26 27.23
CA VAL A 442 -7.75 -2.60 25.95
C VAL A 442 -7.52 -1.09 26.08
N ARG A 443 -7.98 -0.46 27.16
CA ARG A 443 -7.75 0.96 27.43
C ARG A 443 -6.26 1.29 27.56
N GLU A 444 -5.48 0.44 28.22
CA GLU A 444 -4.01 0.58 28.29
C GLU A 444 -3.39 0.53 26.89
N ALA A 445 -3.80 -0.45 26.06
CA ALA A 445 -3.32 -0.57 24.68
C ALA A 445 -3.64 0.66 23.82
N LEU A 446 -4.80 1.30 24.06
CA LEU A 446 -5.24 2.49 23.33
C LEU A 446 -4.57 3.79 23.79
N GLY A 447 -3.80 3.79 24.88
CA GLY A 447 -3.26 5.02 25.48
C GLY A 447 -2.44 5.88 24.51
N GLU A 448 -1.47 5.28 23.81
CA GLU A 448 -0.61 6.00 22.86
C GLU A 448 -1.39 6.65 21.69
N PRO A 449 -2.22 5.93 20.90
CA PRO A 449 -2.96 6.56 19.82
C PRO A 449 -3.97 7.60 20.31
N LEU A 450 -4.55 7.43 21.50
CA LEU A 450 -5.47 8.44 22.07
C LEU A 450 -4.74 9.71 22.47
N GLU A 451 -3.56 9.64 23.09
CA GLU A 451 -2.79 10.83 23.45
C GLU A 451 -2.28 11.58 22.20
N GLN A 452 -1.96 10.88 21.11
CA GLN A 452 -1.64 11.53 19.83
C GLN A 452 -2.82 12.36 19.29
N ILE A 453 -4.05 11.87 19.44
CA ILE A 453 -5.26 12.60 19.05
C ILE A 453 -5.45 13.84 19.94
N ILE A 454 -5.22 13.73 21.25
CA ILE A 454 -5.28 14.87 22.17
C ILE A 454 -4.26 15.94 21.79
N GLU A 455 -3.04 15.56 21.45
CA GLU A 455 -2.00 16.50 21.06
C GLU A 455 -2.36 17.26 19.78
N ALA A 456 -2.96 16.59 18.80
CA ALA A 456 -3.49 17.27 17.61
C ALA A 456 -4.60 18.27 17.96
N ILE A 457 -5.53 17.90 18.86
CA ILE A 457 -6.60 18.81 19.31
C ILE A 457 -6.01 20.07 19.95
N LYS A 458 -5.03 19.93 20.85
CA LYS A 458 -4.36 21.06 21.49
C LYS A 458 -3.62 21.93 20.48
N THR A 459 -2.87 21.30 19.57
CA THR A 459 -2.13 22.01 18.51
C THR A 459 -3.06 22.78 17.59
N THR A 460 -4.26 22.27 17.29
CA THR A 460 -5.27 23.01 16.51
C THR A 460 -5.79 24.24 17.26
N ILE A 461 -6.04 24.11 18.56
CA ILE A 461 -6.48 25.24 19.41
C ILE A 461 -5.40 26.33 19.45
N ASP A 462 -4.12 25.95 19.61
CA ASP A 462 -2.99 26.88 19.62
C ASP A 462 -2.83 27.65 18.31
N GLY A 463 -3.35 27.12 17.20
CA GLY A 463 -3.37 27.79 15.90
C GLY A 463 -4.48 28.85 15.74
N CYS A 464 -5.39 28.99 16.70
CA CYS A 464 -6.51 29.93 16.64
C CYS A 464 -6.15 31.31 17.19
N THR A 465 -6.87 32.34 16.74
CA THR A 465 -6.81 33.66 17.39
C THR A 465 -7.45 33.58 18.79
N PRO A 466 -7.08 34.47 19.73
CA PRO A 466 -7.67 34.47 21.07
C PRO A 466 -9.20 34.56 21.08
N ASP A 467 -9.79 35.33 20.16
CA ASP A 467 -11.25 35.47 20.04
C ASP A 467 -11.91 34.15 19.64
N LEU A 468 -11.37 33.46 18.62
CA LEU A 468 -11.91 32.17 18.18
C LEU A 468 -11.64 31.06 19.19
N ALA A 469 -10.51 31.10 19.90
CA ALA A 469 -10.25 30.19 21.00
C ALA A 469 -11.22 30.43 22.16
N SER A 470 -11.65 31.68 22.40
CA SER A 470 -12.66 32.01 23.40
C SER A 470 -14.01 31.38 23.07
N ASP A 471 -14.43 31.43 21.79
CA ASP A 471 -15.68 30.80 21.34
C ASP A 471 -15.73 29.29 21.64
N LEU A 472 -14.57 28.60 21.63
CA LEU A 472 -14.48 27.17 21.89
C LEU A 472 -14.81 26.80 23.34
N PHE A 473 -14.69 27.73 24.30
CA PHE A 473 -15.13 27.47 25.68
C PHE A 473 -16.64 27.26 25.78
N ASP A 474 -17.41 27.93 24.92
CA ASP A 474 -18.87 27.80 24.87
C ASP A 474 -19.30 26.69 23.92
N CYS A 475 -18.70 26.62 22.73
CA CYS A 475 -19.11 25.69 21.67
C CYS A 475 -18.52 24.29 21.83
N GLY A 476 -17.31 24.20 22.41
CA GLY A 476 -16.62 22.94 22.66
C GLY A 476 -16.10 22.22 21.42
N VAL A 477 -15.82 20.93 21.59
CA VAL A 477 -15.33 20.02 20.55
C VAL A 477 -16.43 19.03 20.16
N VAL A 478 -16.69 18.88 18.86
CA VAL A 478 -17.54 17.81 18.34
C VAL A 478 -16.67 16.67 17.82
N LEU A 479 -16.92 15.46 18.29
CA LEU A 479 -16.26 14.24 17.83
C LEU A 479 -17.10 13.54 16.76
N SER A 480 -16.45 13.10 15.67
CA SER A 480 -17.09 12.36 14.59
C SER A 480 -16.24 11.17 14.14
N GLY A 481 -16.75 10.38 13.20
CA GLY A 481 -16.09 9.20 12.69
C GLY A 481 -16.23 7.97 13.59
N GLY A 482 -15.79 6.82 13.08
CA GLY A 482 -15.95 5.54 13.79
C GLY A 482 -15.11 5.42 15.05
N GLY A 483 -13.96 6.12 15.13
CA GLY A 483 -13.12 6.14 16.31
C GLY A 483 -13.70 6.95 17.47
N ALA A 484 -14.61 7.90 17.21
CA ALA A 484 -15.31 8.64 18.26
C ALA A 484 -16.26 7.77 19.10
N LEU A 485 -16.59 6.57 18.62
CA LEU A 485 -17.50 5.63 19.31
C LEU A 485 -16.81 4.80 20.42
N VAL A 486 -15.51 5.00 20.66
CA VAL A 486 -14.84 4.40 21.82
C VAL A 486 -15.47 4.95 23.10
N ARG A 487 -15.80 4.06 24.05
CA ARG A 487 -16.58 4.43 25.25
C ARG A 487 -15.84 5.48 26.08
N GLY A 488 -16.54 6.58 26.38
CA GLY A 488 -16.02 7.68 27.19
C GLY A 488 -15.01 8.57 26.47
N MET A 489 -14.91 8.50 25.14
CA MET A 489 -14.05 9.36 24.34
C MET A 489 -14.38 10.84 24.53
N GLU A 490 -15.66 11.20 24.57
CA GLU A 490 -16.10 12.58 24.76
C GLU A 490 -15.58 13.16 26.07
N ARG A 491 -15.65 12.38 27.15
CA ARG A 491 -15.15 12.85 28.44
C ARG A 491 -13.63 12.77 28.55
N PHE A 492 -12.99 11.80 27.91
CA PHE A 492 -11.52 11.73 27.83
C PHE A 492 -10.94 13.00 27.18
N VAL A 493 -11.54 13.44 26.08
CA VAL A 493 -11.15 14.69 25.41
C VAL A 493 -11.47 15.90 26.29
N ALA A 494 -12.66 15.97 26.90
CA ALA A 494 -13.02 17.08 27.79
C ALA A 494 -12.05 17.21 28.98
N ASP A 495 -11.68 16.10 29.63
CA ASP A 495 -10.77 16.09 30.80
C ASP A 495 -9.35 16.57 30.43
N ARG A 496 -8.92 16.39 29.17
CA ARG A 496 -7.58 16.72 28.69
C ARG A 496 -7.45 18.09 28.03
N THR A 497 -8.56 18.61 27.51
CA THR A 497 -8.62 19.91 26.82
C THR A 497 -9.23 21.00 27.69
N GLY A 498 -10.06 20.63 28.68
CA GLY A 498 -10.86 21.56 29.46
C GLY A 498 -12.08 22.10 28.72
N LEU A 499 -12.35 21.64 27.49
CA LEU A 499 -13.46 22.10 26.66
C LEU A 499 -14.67 21.16 26.76
N PRO A 500 -15.91 21.69 26.70
CA PRO A 500 -17.09 20.86 26.52
C PRO A 500 -16.90 19.97 25.30
N THR A 501 -17.22 18.68 25.39
CA THR A 501 -17.03 17.76 24.26
C THR A 501 -18.25 16.87 24.10
N ARG A 502 -18.68 16.66 22.86
CA ARG A 502 -19.80 15.77 22.52
C ARG A 502 -19.51 14.96 21.27
N VAL A 503 -20.07 13.76 21.16
CA VAL A 503 -20.07 12.99 19.91
C VAL A 503 -21.22 13.47 19.01
N ALA A 504 -20.97 13.55 17.71
CA ALA A 504 -22.00 13.84 16.71
C ALA A 504 -23.14 12.81 16.76
N ALA A 505 -24.36 13.21 16.42
CA ALA A 505 -25.54 12.33 16.54
C ALA A 505 -25.45 11.07 15.65
N ASP A 506 -24.89 11.21 14.45
CA ASP A 506 -24.54 10.08 13.58
C ASP A 506 -23.11 10.30 13.05
N PRO A 507 -22.09 9.84 13.81
CA PRO A 507 -20.69 10.10 13.50
C PRO A 507 -20.18 9.26 12.32
N LEU A 508 -20.80 8.09 12.06
CA LEU A 508 -20.35 7.18 11.00
C LEU A 508 -20.69 7.70 9.61
N SER A 509 -21.83 8.39 9.44
CA SER A 509 -22.22 8.92 8.14
C SER A 509 -22.02 10.44 7.98
N ALA A 510 -21.37 11.09 8.96
CA ALA A 510 -21.17 12.54 8.97
C ALA A 510 -20.48 13.07 7.70
N VAL A 511 -19.32 12.53 7.31
CA VAL A 511 -18.62 12.96 6.08
C VAL A 511 -19.50 12.77 4.84
N ALA A 512 -20.18 11.62 4.72
CA ALA A 512 -21.06 11.35 3.58
C ALA A 512 -22.23 12.35 3.52
N ARG A 513 -22.88 12.65 4.66
CA ARG A 513 -23.93 13.68 4.73
C ARG A 513 -23.39 15.07 4.39
N GLY A 514 -22.20 15.43 4.87
CA GLY A 514 -21.55 16.68 4.52
C GLY A 514 -21.29 16.81 3.02
N THR A 515 -20.78 15.75 2.39
CA THR A 515 -20.59 15.74 0.92
C THR A 515 -21.91 15.84 0.16
N LEU A 516 -23.01 15.29 0.69
CA LEU A 516 -24.35 15.44 0.12
C LEU A 516 -24.81 16.91 0.22
N ILE A 517 -24.64 17.56 1.37
CA ILE A 517 -24.98 18.98 1.56
C ILE A 517 -24.22 19.86 0.55
N CYS A 518 -22.92 19.60 0.34
CA CYS A 518 -22.15 20.27 -0.69
C CYS A 518 -22.70 20.01 -2.10
N LEU A 519 -23.13 18.78 -2.39
CA LEU A 519 -23.65 18.42 -3.71
C LEU A 519 -25.03 19.02 -3.99
N GLU A 520 -25.91 19.08 -3.00
CA GLU A 520 -27.24 19.70 -3.09
C GLU A 520 -27.14 21.23 -3.23
N ASN A 521 -26.15 21.85 -2.58
CA ASN A 521 -25.91 23.29 -2.59
C ASN A 521 -24.63 23.65 -3.36
N PHE A 522 -24.40 22.96 -4.48
CA PHE A 522 -23.11 23.00 -5.19
C PHE A 522 -22.63 24.40 -5.56
N GLU A 523 -23.49 25.28 -6.07
CA GLU A 523 -23.08 26.63 -6.47
C GLU A 523 -22.63 27.49 -5.28
N GLN A 524 -23.21 27.27 -4.09
CA GLN A 524 -22.83 27.99 -2.88
C GLN A 524 -21.46 27.54 -2.36
N TRP A 525 -21.20 26.23 -2.36
CA TRP A 525 -19.98 25.65 -1.79
C TRP A 525 -18.86 25.45 -2.81
N ARG A 526 -19.09 25.80 -4.08
CA ARG A 526 -18.14 25.57 -5.18
C ARG A 526 -16.76 26.14 -4.91
N GLY A 527 -16.66 27.32 -4.29
CA GLY A 527 -15.38 27.96 -3.98
C GLY A 527 -14.51 27.20 -2.97
N MET A 528 -15.13 26.34 -2.16
CA MET A 528 -14.44 25.50 -1.17
C MET A 528 -14.09 24.11 -1.75
N LEU A 529 -14.70 23.73 -2.87
CA LEU A 529 -14.45 22.45 -3.53
C LEU A 529 -13.28 22.58 -4.49
N GLU A 530 -12.26 21.75 -4.29
CA GLU A 530 -11.18 21.66 -5.26
C GLU A 530 -11.61 20.83 -6.47
N SER A 531 -11.38 21.32 -7.68
CA SER A 531 -11.67 20.56 -8.90
C SER A 531 -10.42 19.94 -9.51
N SER A 532 -10.62 18.92 -10.34
CA SER A 532 -9.54 18.33 -11.15
C SER A 532 -8.88 19.32 -12.10
N ASP A 533 -9.60 20.37 -12.51
CA ASP A 533 -9.18 21.35 -13.50
C ASP A 533 -8.27 22.43 -12.88
N ASP A 534 -8.32 22.60 -11.55
CA ASP A 534 -7.46 23.50 -10.79
C ASP A 534 -6.08 22.88 -10.48
N ALA A 535 -5.89 21.58 -10.78
CA ALA A 535 -4.68 20.81 -10.53
C ALA A 535 -3.75 20.67 -11.76
N VAL A 536 -3.83 21.62 -12.70
CA VAL A 536 -3.00 21.70 -13.91
C VAL A 536 -1.95 22.77 -13.78
#